data_AF-A0A7W0FAE4-F1
#
_entry.id   AF-A0A7W0FAE4-F1
#
_cell.length_a   1.000
_cell.length_b   1.000
_cell.length_c   1.000
_cell.angle_alpha   90.00
_cell.angle_beta   90.00
_cell.angle_gamma   90.00
#
_symmetry.space_group_name_H-M   'P 1'
#
loop_
_entity.id
_entity.type
_entity.pdbx_description
1 polymer ?
#
loop_
_entity_poly.entity_id
_entity_poly.type
_entity_poly.pdbx_seq_one_letter_code
_entity_poly.pdbx_strand_id
1 'polypeptide(L)'
;MQTFLNVIGHVINSVLALIVIVLILDIIIRNYLAKSGKKIAVIPAGDIIRDTSLTILAAAKTAVNIEDKELLQKTVIALMVAVFLLIRIFVMR
;
A
#
# COMPACT_ATOMS: atom_id res chain seq x y z
N MET A 1 20.88 16.24 16.17
CA MET A 1 19.91 15.19 16.55
C MET A 1 18.55 15.41 15.89
N GLN A 2 17.94 16.59 16.05
CA GLN A 2 16.59 16.91 15.55
C GLN A 2 16.45 16.86 14.01
N THR A 3 17.46 17.36 13.28
CA THR A 3 17.48 17.32 11.80
C THR A 3 17.49 15.89 11.25
N PHE A 4 18.22 14.98 11.91
CA PHE A 4 18.33 13.59 11.50
C PHE A 4 17.02 12.83 11.76
N LEU A 5 16.37 13.08 12.90
CA LEU A 5 15.03 12.56 13.20
C LEU A 5 13.97 13.04 12.20
N ASN A 6 14.02 14.32 11.80
CA ASN A 6 13.09 14.85 10.80
C ASN A 6 13.31 14.22 9.41
N VAL A 7 14.56 14.00 9.00
CA VAL A 7 14.88 13.30 7.74
C VAL A 7 14.34 11.87 7.76
N ILE A 8 14.57 11.13 8.85
CA ILE A 8 14.07 9.76 9.02
C ILE A 8 12.53 9.74 9.00
N GLY A 9 11.88 10.63 9.75
CA GLY A 9 10.42 10.75 9.75
C GLY A 9 9.86 11.06 8.37
N HIS A 10 10.54 11.92 7.59
CA HIS A 10 10.13 12.25 6.23
C HIS A 10 10.30 11.08 5.26
N VAL A 11 11.37 10.30 5.38
CA VAL A 11 11.60 9.09 4.59
C VAL A 11 10.53 8.04 4.90
N ILE A 12 10.25 7.77 6.18
CA ILE A 12 9.20 6.82 6.59
C ILE A 12 7.84 7.26 6.03
N ASN A 13 7.50 8.55 6.15
CA ASN A 13 6.25 9.08 5.66
C ASN A 13 6.11 8.93 4.13
N SER A 14 7.21 9.16 3.40
CA SER A 14 7.25 9.02 1.94
C SER A 14 7.11 7.56 1.49
N VAL A 15 7.75 6.63 2.19
CA VAL A 15 7.63 5.19 1.93
C VAL A 15 6.19 4.71 2.19
N LEU A 16 5.58 5.14 3.29
CA LEU A 16 4.19 4.80 3.60
C LEU A 16 3.20 5.36 2.56
N ALA A 17 3.40 6.62 2.14
CA ALA A 17 2.61 7.22 1.07
C ALA A 17 2.74 6.42 -0.24
N LEU A 18 3.95 6.02 -0.60
CA LEU A 18 4.22 5.21 -1.79
C LEU A 18 3.49 3.86 -1.72
N ILE A 19 3.52 3.18 -0.58
CA ILE A 19 2.84 1.89 -0.41
C ILE A 19 1.32 2.04 -0.57
N VAL A 20 0.73 3.09 0.02
CA VAL A 20 -0.71 3.39 -0.14
C VAL A 20 -1.06 3.60 -1.61
N ILE A 21 -0.26 4.38 -2.34
CA ILE A 21 -0.47 4.65 -3.77
C ILE A 21 -0.41 3.35 -4.59
N VAL A 22 0.57 2.47 -4.33
CA VAL A 22 0.71 1.19 -5.03
C VAL A 22 -0.51 0.30 -4.80
N LEU A 23 -1.02 0.21 -3.58
CA LEU A 23 -2.21 -0.58 -3.27
C LEU A 23 -3.48 -0.02 -3.93
N ILE A 24 -3.63 1.30 -4.01
CA ILE A 24 -4.75 1.93 -4.70
C ILE A 24 -4.68 1.68 -6.21
N LEU A 25 -3.50 1.87 -6.82
CA LEU A 25 -3.28 1.60 -8.24
C LEU A 25 -3.60 0.15 -8.59
N ASP A 26 -3.18 -0.78 -7.75
CA ASP A 26 -3.48 -2.20 -7.92
C ASP A 26 -5.00 -2.49 -7.97
N ILE A 27 -5.78 -1.90 -7.06
CA ILE A 27 -7.25 -2.03 -7.07
C ILE A 27 -7.86 -1.44 -8.34
N ILE A 28 -7.45 -0.22 -8.71
CA ILE A 28 -7.99 0.47 -9.90
C ILE A 28 -7.68 -0.35 -11.16
N ILE A 29 -6.45 -0.83 -11.28
CA ILE A 29 -6.01 -1.67 -12.40
C ILE A 29 -6.81 -2.96 -12.45
N ARG A 30 -6.97 -3.69 -11.34
CA ARG A 30 -7.78 -4.92 -11.28
C ARG A 30 -9.23 -4.65 -11.68
N ASN A 31 -9.84 -3.59 -11.16
CA ASN A 31 -11.22 -3.24 -11.49
C ASN A 31 -11.39 -2.86 -12.98
N TYR A 32 -10.46 -2.08 -13.53
CA TYR A 32 -10.50 -1.69 -14.94
C TYR A 32 -10.31 -2.89 -15.88
N LEU A 33 -9.38 -3.77 -15.54
CA LEU A 33 -9.07 -4.98 -16.30
C LEU A 33 -10.17 -6.03 -16.21
N ALA A 34 -10.79 -6.21 -15.05
CA ALA A 34 -11.95 -7.08 -14.87
C ALA A 34 -13.12 -6.64 -15.75
N LYS A 35 -13.39 -5.33 -15.86
CA LYS A 35 -14.40 -4.78 -16.77
C LYS A 35 -14.05 -4.95 -18.25
N SER A 36 -12.76 -5.03 -18.57
CA SER A 36 -12.27 -5.12 -19.95
C SER A 36 -11.95 -6.55 -20.39
N GLY A 37 -12.10 -7.55 -19.52
CA GLY A 37 -11.69 -8.94 -19.78
C GLY A 37 -10.18 -9.13 -20.00
N LYS A 38 -9.36 -8.12 -19.66
CA LYS A 38 -7.91 -8.12 -19.89
C LYS A 38 -7.17 -8.54 -18.62
N LYS A 39 -5.94 -9.04 -18.75
CA LYS A 39 -5.11 -9.47 -17.62
C LYS A 39 -4.12 -8.38 -17.21
N ILE A 40 -3.68 -8.39 -15.95
CA ILE A 40 -2.67 -7.45 -15.42
C ILE A 40 -1.36 -7.49 -16.21
N ALA A 41 -0.99 -8.66 -16.73
CA ALA A 41 0.20 -8.88 -17.54
C ALA A 41 0.24 -8.05 -18.85
N VAL A 42 -0.87 -7.45 -19.26
CA VAL A 42 -0.95 -6.61 -20.48
C VAL A 42 -0.54 -5.15 -20.19
N ILE A 43 -0.44 -4.77 -18.91
CA ILE A 43 -0.06 -3.41 -18.51
C ILE A 43 1.46 -3.34 -18.31
N PRO A 44 2.17 -2.37 -18.91
CA PRO A 44 3.57 -2.11 -18.60
C PRO A 44 3.74 -1.83 -17.10
N ALA A 45 4.64 -2.56 -16.44
CA ALA A 45 4.83 -2.58 -14.97
C ALA A 45 3.66 -3.19 -14.15
N GLY A 46 2.67 -3.80 -14.78
CA GLY A 46 1.55 -4.47 -14.11
C GLY A 46 2.00 -5.64 -13.20
N ASP A 47 2.98 -6.43 -13.64
CA ASP A 47 3.55 -7.52 -12.82
C ASP A 47 4.26 -6.99 -11.58
N ILE A 48 4.98 -5.85 -11.68
CA ILE A 48 5.65 -5.22 -10.53
C ILE A 48 4.62 -4.75 -9.50
N ILE A 49 3.53 -4.11 -9.96
CA ILE A 49 2.45 -3.64 -9.08
C ILE A 49 1.78 -4.83 -8.39
N ARG A 50 1.48 -5.89 -9.14
CA ARG A 50 0.88 -7.11 -8.60
C ARG A 50 1.78 -7.76 -7.56
N ASP A 51 3.04 -7.98 -7.89
CA ASP A 51 3.95 -8.73 -7.01
C ASP A 51 4.23 -7.94 -5.73
N THR A 52 4.45 -6.63 -5.84
CA THR A 52 4.57 -5.73 -4.67
C THR A 52 3.31 -5.77 -3.80
N SER A 53 2.12 -5.67 -4.41
CA SER A 53 0.85 -5.74 -3.67
C SER A 53 0.67 -7.07 -2.95
N LEU A 54 1.07 -8.19 -3.57
CA LEU A 54 1.01 -9.53 -2.98
C LEU A 54 1.99 -9.69 -1.82
N THR A 55 3.21 -9.16 -1.93
CA THR A 55 4.18 -9.15 -0.83
C THR A 55 3.65 -8.38 0.38
N ILE A 56 3.03 -7.21 0.16
CA ILE A 56 2.41 -6.42 1.23
C ILE A 56 1.25 -7.18 1.87
N LEU A 57 0.38 -7.79 1.05
CA LEU A 57 -0.74 -8.61 1.53
C LEU A 57 -0.27 -9.83 2.33
N ALA A 58 0.79 -10.50 1.89
CA ALA A 58 1.37 -11.64 2.59
C ALA A 58 1.95 -11.24 3.95
N ALA A 59 2.71 -10.13 4.00
CA ALA A 59 3.21 -9.57 5.26
C ALA A 59 2.05 -9.15 6.19
N ALA A 60 0.95 -8.61 5.64
CA ALA A 60 -0.23 -8.31 6.43
C ALA A 60 -0.94 -9.56 6.96
N LYS A 61 -1.04 -10.64 6.16
CA LYS A 61 -1.59 -11.93 6.61
C LYS A 61 -0.83 -12.50 7.80
N THR A 62 0.50 -12.31 7.83
CA THR A 62 1.28 -12.77 8.99
C THR A 62 0.98 -11.99 10.27
N ALA A 63 0.51 -10.76 10.16
CA ALA A 63 0.16 -9.92 11.31
C ALA A 63 -1.34 -9.98 11.68
N VAL A 64 -2.22 -10.26 10.71
CA VAL A 64 -3.68 -10.24 10.88
C VAL A 64 -4.27 -11.47 10.18
N ASN A 65 -4.89 -12.36 10.96
CA ASN A 65 -5.51 -13.59 10.46
C ASN A 65 -6.88 -13.29 9.83
N ILE A 66 -6.89 -12.69 8.64
CA ILE A 66 -8.08 -12.51 7.80
C ILE A 66 -7.96 -13.42 6.57
N GLU A 67 -8.89 -14.35 6.44
CA GLU A 67 -8.90 -15.32 5.35
C GLU A 67 -9.32 -14.69 4.01
N ASP A 68 -10.31 -13.79 4.06
CA ASP A 68 -10.84 -13.05 2.91
C ASP A 68 -9.80 -12.05 2.36
N LYS A 69 -9.35 -12.30 1.13
CA LYS A 69 -8.34 -11.48 0.44
C LYS A 69 -8.81 -10.06 0.18
N GLU A 70 -10.08 -9.87 -0.16
CA GLU A 70 -10.63 -8.55 -0.46
C GLU A 70 -10.79 -7.73 0.83
N LEU A 71 -11.31 -8.36 1.88
CA LEU A 71 -11.42 -7.74 3.21
C LEU A 71 -10.04 -7.37 3.76
N LEU A 72 -9.07 -8.27 3.64
CA LEU A 72 -7.70 -8.01 4.08
C LEU A 72 -7.06 -6.87 3.29
N GLN A 73 -7.19 -6.84 1.96
CA GLN A 73 -6.64 -5.77 1.13
C GLN A 73 -7.20 -4.40 1.54
N LYS A 74 -8.52 -4.29 1.74
CA LYS A 74 -9.17 -3.06 2.22
C LYS A 74 -8.69 -2.68 3.63
N THR A 75 -8.56 -3.65 4.52
CA THR A 75 -8.10 -3.45 5.90
C THR A 75 -6.65 -2.94 5.94
N VAL A 76 -5.77 -3.50 5.11
CA VAL A 76 -4.37 -3.07 4.99
C VAL A 76 -4.27 -1.64 4.48
N ILE A 77 -5.07 -1.27 3.47
CA ILE A 77 -5.09 0.11 2.97
C ILE A 77 -5.56 1.07 4.06
N ALA A 78 -6.64 0.74 4.78
CA ALA A 78 -7.16 1.56 5.86
C ALA A 78 -6.12 1.75 7.00
N LEU A 79 -5.45 0.66 7.39
CA LEU A 79 -4.36 0.70 8.38
C LEU A 79 -3.19 1.58 7.92
N MET A 80 -2.76 1.44 6.67
CA MET A 80 -1.65 2.22 6.13
C MET A 80 -1.98 3.71 6.03
N VAL A 81 -3.21 4.06 5.65
CA VAL A 81 -3.70 5.44 5.66
C VAL A 81 -3.77 5.99 7.08
N ALA A 82 -4.26 5.21 8.05
CA ALA A 82 -4.30 5.61 9.45
C ALA A 82 -2.89 5.85 10.02
N VAL A 83 -1.94 4.96 9.76
CA VAL A 83 -0.53 5.10 10.16
C VAL A 83 0.11 6.32 9.50
N PHE A 84 -0.14 6.55 8.21
CA PHE A 84 0.33 7.75 7.52
C PHE A 84 -0.20 9.04 8.19
N LEU A 85 -1.49 9.10 8.51
CA LEU A 85 -2.08 10.25 9.20
C LEU A 85 -1.50 10.44 10.61
N LEU A 86 -1.30 9.36 11.36
CA LEU A 86 -0.70 9.41 12.70
C LEU A 86 0.75 9.92 12.64
N ILE A 87 1.55 9.42 11.70
CA ILE A 87 2.93 9.87 11.49
C ILE A 87 2.94 11.33 11.05
N ARG A 88 2.05 11.74 10.15
CA ARG A 88 1.92 13.15 9.75
C ARG A 88 1.64 14.05 10.95
N ILE A 89 0.73 13.66 11.86
CA ILE A 89 0.40 14.42 13.07
C ILE A 89 1.58 14.48 14.05
N PHE A 90 2.33 13.39 14.20
CA PHE A 90 3.46 13.32 15.15
C PHE A 90 4.76 13.96 14.62
N VAL A 91 5.06 13.82 13.33
CA VAL A 91 6.32 14.27 12.71
C VAL A 91 6.24 15.71 12.21
N MET A 92 5.05 16.24 11.90
CA MET A 92 4.88 17.67 11.56
C MET A 92 4.69 18.57 12.80
N ARG A 93 4.81 18.04 14.02
CA ARG A 93 4.87 18.84 15.25
C ARG A 93 6.31 19.13 15.67
#